data_AF-A0A452XY84-F1
#
_entry.id   AF-A0A452XY84-F1
#
_cell.length_a   1.000
_cell.length_b   1.000
_cell.length_c   1.000
_cell.angle_alpha   90.00
_cell.angle_beta   90.00
_cell.angle_gamma   90.00
#
_symmetry.space_group_name_H-M   'P 1'
#
loop_
_entity.id
_entity.type
_entity.pdbx_description
1 polymer ?
#
loop_
_entity_poly.entity_id
_entity_poly.type
_entity_poly.pdbx_seq_one_letter_code
_entity_poly.pdbx_strand_id
1 'polypeptide(L)'
;MMQLLIRNEKDGILVPIPQYPLYSASIALHGGSLVPYYLNESTGWGLEISDVKKQLEDARSRGIDVRALVVINPGNPTGQVLAEENQYDIVKFCKNEGLVLLADEVYQENIYADNKKFHSFKKIVRSLGYGEEDLPLVSYQSVSKGYYGECGKRGGYMEITGFSAPVREQIYKIASVNLCSNITGQILASLVMNPPKVSDMTLLKFLHLNENTKFFR
;
A
#
# COMPACT_ATOMS: atom_id res chain seq x y z
N MET A 1 7.68 3.41 7.96
CA MET A 1 7.39 4.70 7.30
C MET A 1 6.85 5.77 8.23
N MET A 2 5.86 5.50 9.09
CA MET A 2 5.33 6.53 10.01
C MET A 2 6.42 7.22 10.84
N GLN A 3 7.32 6.45 11.47
CA GLN A 3 8.48 6.98 12.20
C GLN A 3 9.42 7.88 11.37
N LEU A 4 9.53 7.66 10.06
CA LEU A 4 10.39 8.46 9.18
C LEU A 4 9.72 9.79 8.81
N LEU A 5 8.40 9.77 8.61
CA LEU A 5 7.65 10.88 8.03
C LEU A 5 7.07 11.84 9.08
N ILE A 6 6.83 11.37 10.30
CA ILE A 6 6.23 12.15 11.40
C ILE A 6 7.33 12.67 12.31
N ARG A 7 7.48 13.99 12.37
CA ARG A 7 8.45 14.70 13.22
C ARG A 7 7.79 15.19 14.52
N ASN A 8 6.51 15.53 14.47
CA ASN A 8 5.71 16.04 15.58
C ASN A 8 4.20 15.98 15.27
N GLU A 9 3.37 16.49 16.17
CA GLU A 9 1.91 16.47 16.08
C GLU A 9 1.31 17.22 14.90
N LYS A 10 2.08 18.12 14.27
CA LYS A 10 1.65 18.88 13.09
C LYS A 10 1.90 18.13 11.79
N ASP A 11 2.60 17.00 11.79
CA ASP A 11 2.74 16.18 10.58
C ASP A 11 1.51 15.29 10.40
N GLY A 12 0.86 15.44 9.24
CA GLY A 12 -0.37 14.76 8.89
C GLY A 12 -0.18 13.62 7.90
N ILE A 13 -1.01 12.57 8.02
CA ILE A 13 -1.10 11.50 7.02
C ILE A 13 -2.56 11.37 6.58
N LEU A 14 -2.81 11.44 5.27
CA LEU A 14 -4.13 11.18 4.69
C LEU A 14 -4.43 9.68 4.72
N VAL A 15 -5.54 9.28 5.34
CA VAL A 15 -5.94 7.88 5.55
C VAL A 15 -7.40 7.70 5.16
N PRO A 16 -7.78 6.60 4.47
CA PRO A 16 -9.16 6.37 4.08
C PRO A 16 -10.07 6.18 5.30
N ILE A 17 -11.34 6.50 5.15
CA ILE A 17 -12.40 6.14 6.09
C ILE A 17 -13.49 5.41 5.29
N PRO A 18 -13.82 4.16 5.66
CA PRO A 18 -13.20 3.33 6.71
C PRO A 18 -11.79 2.82 6.34
N GLN A 19 -11.03 2.32 7.34
CA GLN A 19 -9.66 1.79 7.14
C GLN A 19 -9.31 0.62 8.07
N TYR A 20 -8.28 -0.13 7.68
CA TYR A 20 -7.59 -1.09 8.53
C TYR A 20 -6.82 -0.39 9.66
N PRO A 21 -7.21 -0.54 10.95
CA PRO A 21 -6.85 0.35 12.06
C PRO A 21 -5.36 0.46 12.42
N LEU A 22 -4.49 -0.30 11.75
CA LEU A 22 -3.04 -0.17 11.88
C LEU A 22 -2.56 1.26 11.57
N TYR A 23 -3.16 1.95 10.59
CA TYR A 23 -2.72 3.30 10.24
C TYR A 23 -3.01 4.30 11.34
N SER A 24 -4.27 4.35 11.82
CA SER A 24 -4.63 5.23 12.94
C SER A 24 -3.81 4.94 14.20
N ALA A 25 -3.61 3.67 14.54
CA ALA A 25 -2.80 3.28 15.70
C ALA A 25 -1.33 3.68 15.53
N SER A 26 -0.74 3.44 14.34
CA SER A 26 0.66 3.77 14.06
C SER A 26 0.91 5.28 14.04
N ILE A 27 -0.01 6.07 13.46
CA ILE A 27 0.07 7.54 13.49
C ILE A 27 0.03 8.06 14.93
N ALA A 28 -0.90 7.57 15.74
CA ALA A 28 -0.99 7.96 17.16
C ALA A 28 0.26 7.57 17.96
N LEU A 29 0.79 6.34 17.76
CA LEU A 29 2.02 5.88 18.42
C LEU A 29 3.25 6.72 18.09
N HIS A 30 3.31 7.30 16.88
CA HIS A 30 4.41 8.16 16.45
C HIS A 30 4.10 9.66 16.65
N GLY A 31 2.98 9.99 17.30
CA GLY A 31 2.63 11.36 17.67
C GLY A 31 2.28 12.26 16.49
N GLY A 32 1.72 11.72 15.40
CA GLY A 32 1.27 12.49 14.24
C GLY A 32 -0.24 12.73 14.21
N SER A 33 -0.70 13.48 13.20
CA SER A 33 -2.10 13.76 12.96
C SER A 33 -2.69 12.87 11.86
N LEU A 34 -3.83 12.24 12.14
CA LEU A 34 -4.60 11.55 11.10
C LEU A 34 -5.48 12.56 10.37
N VAL A 35 -5.35 12.62 9.05
CA VAL A 35 -6.22 13.40 8.16
C VAL A 35 -7.15 12.43 7.43
N PRO A 36 -8.46 12.40 7.72
CA PRO A 36 -9.35 11.46 7.07
C PRO A 36 -9.63 11.89 5.63
N TYR A 37 -9.79 10.93 4.72
CA TYR A 37 -10.55 11.11 3.48
C TYR A 37 -11.60 10.02 3.35
N TYR A 38 -12.74 10.34 2.75
CA TYR A 38 -13.92 9.50 2.83
C TYR A 38 -14.12 8.73 1.54
N LEU A 39 -14.19 7.40 1.67
CA LEU A 39 -14.56 6.54 0.56
C LEU A 39 -16.07 6.64 0.34
N ASN A 40 -16.50 6.75 -0.92
CA ASN A 40 -17.91 6.92 -1.24
C ASN A 40 -18.61 5.56 -1.35
N GLU A 41 -19.34 5.18 -0.32
CA GLU A 41 -20.11 3.94 -0.25
C GLU A 41 -21.08 3.78 -1.44
N SER A 42 -21.75 4.86 -1.84
CA SER A 42 -22.76 4.84 -2.92
C SER A 42 -22.17 4.51 -4.30
N THR A 43 -20.86 4.75 -4.49
CA THR A 43 -20.13 4.45 -5.73
C THR A 43 -19.26 3.20 -5.58
N GLY A 44 -19.54 2.35 -4.58
CA GLY A 44 -18.81 1.10 -4.34
C GLY A 44 -17.48 1.32 -3.62
N TRP A 45 -17.46 2.25 -2.67
CA TRP A 45 -16.29 2.68 -1.89
C TRP A 45 -15.18 3.30 -2.75
N GLY A 46 -15.56 4.06 -3.77
CA GLY A 46 -14.64 4.78 -4.64
C GLY A 46 -13.86 5.88 -3.90
N LEU A 47 -12.61 6.12 -4.31
CA LEU A 47 -11.81 7.25 -3.86
C LEU A 47 -11.99 8.41 -4.85
N GLU A 48 -12.50 9.54 -4.35
CA GLU A 48 -12.71 10.75 -5.14
C GLU A 48 -11.64 11.80 -4.82
N ILE A 49 -10.89 12.22 -5.85
CA ILE A 49 -9.79 13.19 -5.67
C ILE A 49 -10.29 14.55 -5.18
N SER A 50 -11.52 14.92 -5.53
CA SER A 50 -12.18 16.12 -5.00
C SER A 50 -12.31 16.08 -3.48
N ASP A 51 -12.70 14.95 -2.88
CA ASP A 51 -12.75 14.80 -1.43
C ASP A 51 -11.34 14.83 -0.84
N VAL A 52 -10.40 14.03 -1.36
CA VAL A 52 -9.01 14.00 -0.85
C VAL A 52 -8.39 15.40 -0.86
N LYS A 53 -8.60 16.18 -1.92
CA LYS A 53 -8.14 17.57 -2.03
C LYS A 53 -8.78 18.46 -0.98
N LYS A 54 -10.10 18.38 -0.79
CA LYS A 54 -10.82 19.14 0.23
C LYS A 54 -10.27 18.86 1.64
N GLN A 55 -10.04 17.59 1.97
CA GLN A 55 -9.51 17.20 3.28
C GLN A 55 -8.05 17.64 3.49
N LEU A 56 -7.25 17.59 2.42
CA LEU A 56 -5.89 18.13 2.41
C LEU A 56 -5.87 19.64 2.68
N GLU A 57 -6.73 20.40 2.00
CA GLU A 57 -6.85 21.85 2.16
C GLU A 57 -7.35 22.23 3.57
N ASP A 58 -8.36 21.53 4.09
CA ASP A 58 -8.83 21.70 5.47
C ASP A 58 -7.71 21.47 6.49
N ALA A 59 -6.96 20.36 6.36
CA ALA A 59 -5.86 20.05 7.25
C ALA A 59 -4.75 21.11 7.20
N ARG A 60 -4.38 21.56 6.00
CA ARG A 60 -3.41 22.64 5.82
C ARG A 60 -3.89 23.95 6.44
N SER A 61 -5.19 24.28 6.33
CA SER A 61 -5.77 25.47 6.96
C SER A 61 -5.71 25.43 8.49
N ARG A 62 -5.74 24.22 9.08
CA ARG A 62 -5.55 23.97 10.51
C ARG A 62 -4.07 23.92 10.93
N GLY A 63 -3.14 24.17 10.02
CA GLY A 63 -1.70 24.18 10.29
C GLY A 63 -1.05 22.80 10.33
N ILE A 64 -1.68 21.78 9.74
CA ILE A 64 -1.12 20.43 9.58
C ILE A 64 -0.31 20.35 8.28
N ASP A 65 0.96 19.96 8.39
CA ASP A 65 1.83 19.64 7.26
C ASP A 65 1.57 18.19 6.83
N VAL A 66 0.70 18.00 5.84
CA VAL A 66 0.35 16.66 5.34
C VAL A 66 1.49 16.10 4.50
N ARG A 67 2.06 14.97 4.94
CA ARG A 67 3.30 14.39 4.40
C ARG A 67 3.06 13.25 3.42
N ALA A 68 1.94 12.54 3.54
CA ALA A 68 1.69 11.34 2.77
C ALA A 68 0.20 11.04 2.57
N LEU A 69 -0.10 10.28 1.53
CA LEU A 69 -1.39 9.66 1.26
C LEU A 69 -1.25 8.14 1.37
N VAL A 70 -2.07 7.53 2.22
CA VAL A 70 -2.25 6.08 2.29
C VAL A 70 -3.38 5.67 1.37
N VAL A 71 -3.13 4.68 0.51
CA VAL A 71 -4.15 4.02 -0.30
C VAL A 71 -4.09 2.52 -0.03
N ILE A 72 -5.23 1.94 0.34
CA ILE A 72 -5.37 0.50 0.58
C ILE A 72 -6.11 -0.10 -0.63
N ASN A 73 -5.41 -0.88 -1.45
CA ASN A 73 -5.96 -1.44 -2.69
C ASN A 73 -5.41 -2.85 -3.00
N PRO A 74 -6.26 -3.89 -3.00
CA PRO A 74 -7.68 -3.89 -2.64
C PRO A 74 -7.95 -3.47 -1.20
N GLY A 75 -9.08 -2.79 -0.98
CA GLY A 75 -9.36 -2.13 0.29
C GLY A 75 -9.78 -3.07 1.42
N ASN A 76 -9.43 -2.68 2.64
CA ASN A 76 -9.83 -3.32 3.89
C ASN A 76 -10.32 -2.22 4.83
N PRO A 77 -11.58 -2.27 5.32
CA PRO A 77 -12.52 -3.40 5.30
C PRO A 77 -13.46 -3.49 4.08
N THR A 78 -13.34 -2.57 3.12
CA THR A 78 -14.38 -2.31 2.10
C THR A 78 -14.33 -3.22 0.87
N GLY A 79 -13.24 -3.93 0.62
CA GLY A 79 -13.11 -4.91 -0.47
C GLY A 79 -13.11 -4.32 -1.89
N GLN A 80 -13.10 -2.99 -2.04
CA GLN A 80 -13.03 -2.34 -3.35
C GLN A 80 -11.68 -2.57 -4.01
N VAL A 81 -11.70 -2.66 -5.34
CA VAL A 81 -10.53 -2.65 -6.19
C VAL A 81 -10.60 -1.39 -7.04
N LEU A 82 -9.58 -0.54 -6.96
CA LEU A 82 -9.52 0.71 -7.70
C LEU A 82 -9.37 0.44 -9.20
N ALA A 83 -10.01 1.29 -10.01
CA ALA A 83 -9.82 1.30 -11.45
C ALA A 83 -8.50 1.99 -11.82
N GLU A 84 -7.92 1.59 -12.95
CA GLU A 84 -6.63 2.11 -13.44
C GLU A 84 -6.69 3.64 -13.65
N GLU A 85 -7.81 4.15 -14.17
CA GLU A 85 -8.08 5.59 -14.35
C GLU A 85 -8.00 6.35 -13.03
N ASN A 86 -8.62 5.82 -11.98
CA ASN A 86 -8.60 6.45 -10.65
C ASN A 86 -7.20 6.44 -10.04
N GLN A 87 -6.41 5.37 -10.27
CA GLN A 87 -5.03 5.31 -9.83
C GLN A 87 -4.15 6.34 -10.54
N TYR A 88 -4.39 6.63 -11.83
CA TYR A 88 -3.70 7.73 -12.53
C TYR A 88 -3.94 9.08 -11.86
N ASP A 89 -5.18 9.35 -11.46
CA ASP A 89 -5.53 10.62 -10.83
C ASP A 89 -4.90 10.74 -9.43
N ILE A 90 -4.87 9.66 -8.66
CA ILE A 90 -4.18 9.59 -7.36
C ILE A 90 -2.68 9.88 -7.52
N VAL A 91 -2.01 9.25 -8.49
CA VAL A 91 -0.57 9.44 -8.70
C VAL A 91 -0.26 10.89 -9.10
N LYS A 92 -1.04 11.46 -10.03
CA LYS A 92 -0.90 12.87 -10.43
C LYS A 92 -1.14 13.82 -9.26
N PHE A 93 -2.16 13.54 -8.44
CA PHE A 93 -2.46 14.29 -7.24
C PHE A 93 -1.28 14.29 -6.26
N CYS A 94 -0.74 13.12 -5.91
CA CYS A 94 0.40 13.04 -5.00
C CYS A 94 1.64 13.77 -5.52
N LYS A 95 1.93 13.66 -6.82
CA LYS A 95 3.04 14.40 -7.45
C LYS A 95 2.86 15.91 -7.34
N ASN A 96 1.68 16.42 -7.70
CA ASN A 96 1.40 17.86 -7.68
C ASN A 96 1.40 18.44 -6.26
N GLU A 97 0.96 17.66 -5.28
CA GLU A 97 0.86 18.08 -3.88
C GLU A 97 2.12 17.77 -3.05
N GLY A 98 3.14 17.14 -3.64
CA GLY A 98 4.38 16.76 -2.96
C GLY A 98 4.20 15.72 -1.86
N LEU A 99 3.22 14.81 -2.01
CA LEU A 99 2.87 13.79 -1.02
C LEU A 99 3.62 12.48 -1.29
N VAL A 100 4.11 11.83 -0.24
CA VAL A 100 4.54 10.43 -0.33
C VAL A 100 3.32 9.53 -0.55
N LEU A 101 3.35 8.66 -1.57
CA LEU A 101 2.30 7.67 -1.79
C LEU A 101 2.64 6.36 -1.06
N LEU A 102 1.79 5.98 -0.11
CA LEU A 102 1.89 4.73 0.65
C LEU A 102 0.82 3.76 0.14
N ALA A 103 1.21 2.88 -0.78
CA ALA A 103 0.34 1.90 -1.43
C ALA A 103 0.34 0.57 -0.66
N ASP A 104 -0.73 0.30 0.09
CA ASP A 104 -0.96 -0.97 0.76
C ASP A 104 -1.66 -1.95 -0.19
N GLU A 105 -0.86 -2.88 -0.74
CA GLU A 105 -1.27 -3.79 -1.81
C GLU A 105 -1.27 -5.26 -1.32
N VAL A 106 -1.45 -5.48 -0.01
CA VAL A 106 -1.38 -6.82 0.59
C VAL A 106 -2.48 -7.78 0.10
N TYR A 107 -3.58 -7.26 -0.43
CA TYR A 107 -4.70 -8.05 -0.97
C TYR A 107 -4.64 -8.22 -2.49
N GLN A 108 -3.52 -7.91 -3.16
CA GLN A 108 -3.43 -7.85 -4.63
C GLN A 108 -3.88 -9.12 -5.38
N GLU A 109 -3.85 -10.29 -4.74
CA GLU A 109 -4.30 -11.56 -5.31
C GLU A 109 -5.78 -11.90 -5.01
N ASN A 110 -6.43 -11.16 -4.10
CA ASN A 110 -7.81 -11.37 -3.67
C ASN A 110 -8.80 -10.53 -4.50
N ILE A 111 -8.85 -10.77 -5.81
CA ILE A 111 -9.75 -10.10 -6.74
C ILE A 111 -10.86 -11.06 -7.15
N TYR A 112 -12.11 -10.75 -6.79
CA TYR A 112 -13.25 -11.65 -7.02
C TYR A 112 -14.22 -11.16 -8.09
N ALA A 113 -14.25 -9.86 -8.38
CA ALA A 113 -15.10 -9.30 -9.42
C ALA A 113 -14.48 -9.54 -10.81
N ASP A 114 -15.17 -10.24 -11.69
CA ASP A 114 -14.68 -10.64 -13.03
C ASP A 114 -14.25 -9.45 -13.90
N ASN A 115 -14.87 -8.29 -13.69
CA ASN A 115 -14.60 -7.06 -14.43
C ASN A 115 -13.48 -6.20 -13.82
N LYS A 116 -12.87 -6.61 -12.70
CA LYS A 116 -11.80 -5.87 -12.05
C LYS A 116 -10.49 -6.64 -12.08
N LYS A 117 -9.38 -5.90 -12.15
CA LYS A 117 -8.03 -6.43 -12.07
C LYS A 117 -7.22 -5.57 -11.13
N PHE A 118 -6.23 -6.19 -10.48
CA PHE A 118 -5.26 -5.44 -9.70
C PHE A 118 -4.23 -4.80 -10.62
N HIS A 119 -3.94 -3.53 -10.39
CA HIS A 119 -2.83 -2.80 -11.01
C HIS A 119 -1.99 -2.20 -9.88
N SER A 120 -0.70 -2.51 -9.82
CA SER A 120 0.17 -1.93 -8.81
C SER A 120 0.38 -0.44 -9.07
N PHE A 121 0.46 0.37 -8.03
CA PHE A 121 0.79 1.79 -8.16
C PHE A 121 2.15 2.01 -8.82
N LYS A 122 3.10 1.09 -8.65
CA LYS A 122 4.36 1.12 -9.39
C LYS A 122 4.17 1.01 -10.90
N LYS A 123 3.30 0.10 -11.37
CA LYS A 123 2.95 0.00 -12.81
C LYS A 123 2.36 1.32 -13.30
N ILE A 124 1.43 1.90 -12.54
CA ILE A 124 0.77 3.16 -12.88
C ILE A 124 1.80 4.31 -12.98
N VAL A 125 2.62 4.49 -11.94
CA VAL A 125 3.70 5.50 -11.91
C VAL A 125 4.63 5.36 -13.11
N ARG A 126 5.09 4.15 -13.42
CA ARG A 126 5.99 3.92 -14.57
C ARG A 126 5.29 4.14 -15.91
N SER A 127 4.01 3.80 -16.03
CA SER A 127 3.24 4.05 -17.26
C SER A 127 2.99 5.55 -17.53
N LEU A 128 2.99 6.39 -16.49
CA LEU A 128 2.97 7.85 -16.62
C LEU A 128 4.34 8.45 -17.00
N GLY A 129 5.38 7.63 -17.13
CA GLY A 129 6.74 8.08 -17.41
C GLY A 129 7.46 8.68 -16.21
N TYR A 130 6.92 8.52 -14.99
CA TYR A 130 7.54 9.04 -13.77
C TYR A 130 8.67 8.12 -13.31
N GLY A 131 9.80 8.74 -12.97
CA GLY A 131 11.06 8.12 -12.56
C GLY A 131 11.31 8.22 -11.05
N GLU A 132 12.58 8.39 -10.69
CA GLU A 132 13.06 8.47 -9.29
C GLU A 132 13.00 9.90 -8.71
N GLU A 133 12.71 10.91 -9.51
CA GLU A 133 12.68 12.31 -9.06
C GLU A 133 11.24 12.87 -8.96
N ASP A 134 10.25 12.11 -9.42
CA ASP A 134 8.88 12.61 -9.59
C ASP A 134 7.98 12.43 -8.36
N LEU A 135 8.05 11.26 -7.70
CA LEU A 135 7.13 10.89 -6.63
C LEU A 135 7.76 9.84 -5.71
N PRO A 136 7.88 10.10 -4.39
CA PRO A 136 8.19 9.06 -3.42
C PRO A 136 7.01 8.09 -3.29
N LEU A 137 7.25 6.82 -3.62
CA LEU A 137 6.29 5.73 -3.54
C LEU A 137 6.83 4.62 -2.63
N VAL A 138 5.99 4.13 -1.74
CA VAL A 138 6.22 2.93 -0.95
C VAL A 138 5.08 1.95 -1.20
N SER A 139 5.36 0.80 -1.81
CA SER A 139 4.40 -0.29 -2.02
C SER A 139 4.63 -1.40 -1.00
N TYR A 140 3.59 -1.83 -0.30
CA TYR A 140 3.64 -2.91 0.69
C TYR A 140 3.02 -4.20 0.15
N GLN A 141 3.66 -5.33 0.42
CA GLN A 141 3.14 -6.67 0.13
C GLN A 141 3.44 -7.62 1.30
N SER A 142 2.54 -8.58 1.54
CA SER A 142 2.66 -9.56 2.63
C SER A 142 2.28 -10.97 2.18
N VAL A 143 2.95 -11.96 2.77
CA VAL A 143 2.60 -13.40 2.60
C VAL A 143 1.37 -13.81 3.44
N SER A 144 0.84 -12.89 4.24
CA SER A 144 -0.22 -13.18 5.22
C SER A 144 -1.62 -13.28 4.61
N LYS A 145 -1.79 -12.80 3.38
CA LYS A 145 -3.07 -12.67 2.67
C LYS A 145 -2.99 -13.49 1.36
N GLY A 146 -3.97 -13.34 0.48
CA GLY A 146 -4.08 -14.20 -0.71
C GLY A 146 -4.44 -15.64 -0.35
N TYR A 147 -4.29 -16.52 -1.33
CA TYR A 147 -4.55 -17.95 -1.16
C TYR A 147 -3.48 -18.68 -0.34
N TYR A 148 -2.29 -18.08 -0.18
CA TYR A 148 -1.26 -18.59 0.73
C TYR A 148 -1.70 -18.46 2.19
N GLY A 149 -2.10 -17.24 2.60
CA GLY A 149 -2.70 -17.00 3.92
C GLY A 149 -1.81 -17.39 5.11
N GLU A 150 -0.50 -17.17 4.99
CA GLU A 150 0.55 -17.65 5.92
C GLU A 150 0.89 -16.64 7.02
N CYS A 151 -0.13 -16.08 7.68
CA CYS A 151 0.02 -14.96 8.59
C CYS A 151 0.94 -15.22 9.80
N GLY A 152 1.07 -16.48 10.24
CA GLY A 152 1.96 -16.88 11.32
C GLY A 152 3.45 -16.83 10.95
N LYS A 153 3.78 -16.80 9.65
CA LYS A 153 5.17 -16.78 9.16
C LYS A 153 5.80 -15.38 9.18
N ARG A 154 4.98 -14.34 9.37
CA ARG A 154 5.41 -12.93 9.51
C ARG A 154 6.35 -12.49 8.37
N GLY A 155 6.01 -12.85 7.12
CA GLY A 155 6.74 -12.47 5.92
C GLY A 155 6.07 -11.33 5.14
N GLY A 156 6.90 -10.53 4.47
CA GLY A 156 6.46 -9.42 3.63
C GLY A 156 7.63 -8.55 3.24
N TYR A 157 7.38 -7.59 2.36
CA TYR A 157 8.35 -6.60 1.94
C TYR A 157 7.68 -5.26 1.66
N MET A 158 8.51 -4.22 1.59
CA MET A 158 8.12 -2.96 0.97
C MET A 158 9.12 -2.61 -0.12
N GLU A 159 8.63 -2.04 -1.21
CA GLU A 159 9.48 -1.47 -2.26
C GLU A 159 9.42 0.06 -2.19
N ILE A 160 10.57 0.71 -2.29
CA ILE A 160 10.69 2.18 -2.24
C ILE A 160 11.28 2.72 -3.55
N THR A 161 10.63 3.72 -4.12
CA THR A 161 11.11 4.49 -5.28
C THR A 161 10.91 5.98 -5.00
N GLY A 162 11.68 6.86 -5.64
CA GLY A 162 11.44 8.30 -5.50
C GLY A 162 12.04 8.92 -4.24
N PHE A 163 12.97 8.25 -3.57
CA PHE A 163 13.66 8.74 -2.37
C PHE A 163 15.14 8.97 -2.67
N SER A 164 15.68 10.11 -2.27
CA SER A 164 17.12 10.39 -2.43
C SER A 164 17.99 9.42 -1.62
N ALA A 165 19.25 9.24 -2.02
CA ALA A 165 20.17 8.33 -1.33
C ALA A 165 20.29 8.61 0.19
N PRO A 166 20.41 9.87 0.66
CA PRO A 166 20.44 10.17 2.10
C PRO A 166 19.16 9.74 2.83
N VAL A 167 17.99 9.81 2.19
CA VAL A 167 16.72 9.35 2.79
C VAL A 167 16.68 7.82 2.84
N ARG A 168 17.16 7.14 1.80
CA ARG A 168 17.29 5.68 1.78
C ARG A 168 18.23 5.17 2.89
N GLU A 169 19.31 5.89 3.18
CA GLU A 169 20.20 5.58 4.30
C GLU A 169 19.48 5.69 5.67
N GLN A 170 18.60 6.68 5.85
CA GLN A 170 17.81 6.77 7.08
C GLN A 170 16.80 5.61 7.19
N ILE A 171 16.19 5.18 6.08
CA ILE A 171 15.33 4.00 6.06
C ILE A 171 16.13 2.75 6.46
N TYR A 172 17.31 2.58 5.88
CA TYR A 172 18.21 1.48 6.23
C TYR A 172 18.61 1.51 7.71
N LYS A 173 18.97 2.68 8.23
CA LYS A 173 19.31 2.88 9.64
C LYS A 173 18.17 2.50 10.59
N ILE A 174 16.92 2.84 10.27
CA ILE A 174 15.76 2.43 11.08
C ILE A 174 15.57 0.91 11.01
N ALA A 175 15.67 0.32 9.82
CA ALA A 175 15.48 -1.11 9.63
C ALA A 175 16.57 -1.95 10.35
N SER A 176 17.82 -1.49 10.35
CA SER A 176 18.96 -2.21 10.92
C SER A 176 18.95 -2.31 12.45
N VAL A 177 18.17 -1.48 13.15
CA VAL A 177 18.00 -1.57 14.62
C VAL A 177 17.50 -2.95 15.05
N ASN A 178 16.66 -3.58 14.23
CA ASN A 178 16.12 -4.91 14.50
C ASN A 178 16.97 -6.04 13.86
N LEU A 179 18.16 -5.73 13.37
CA LEU A 179 19.07 -6.60 12.60
C LEU A 179 18.48 -7.04 11.25
N CYS A 180 17.46 -7.90 11.28
CA CYS A 180 16.76 -8.39 10.10
C CYS A 180 15.39 -9.02 10.48
N SER A 181 14.52 -9.20 9.48
CA SER A 181 13.29 -9.99 9.67
C SER A 181 13.61 -11.48 9.70
N ASN A 182 12.68 -12.30 10.20
CA ASN A 182 12.89 -13.74 10.29
C ASN A 182 13.11 -14.39 8.91
N ILE A 183 14.09 -15.30 8.81
CA ILE A 183 14.53 -15.89 7.53
C ILE A 183 13.43 -16.73 6.87
N THR A 184 12.63 -17.47 7.64
CA THR A 184 11.52 -18.26 7.10
C THR A 184 10.50 -17.39 6.37
N GLY A 185 10.18 -16.21 6.92
CA GLY A 185 9.32 -15.22 6.27
C GLY A 185 9.93 -14.61 5.01
N GLN A 186 11.26 -14.41 4.98
CA GLN A 186 11.96 -13.94 3.78
C GLN A 186 11.94 -14.98 2.65
N ILE A 187 12.23 -16.24 2.97
CA ILE A 187 12.14 -17.36 2.00
C ILE A 187 10.71 -17.48 1.48
N LEU A 188 9.71 -17.38 2.37
CA LEU A 188 8.33 -17.47 1.94
C LEU A 188 7.91 -16.31 1.05
N ALA A 189 8.38 -15.08 1.33
CA ALA A 189 8.14 -13.95 0.45
C ALA A 189 8.73 -14.17 -0.95
N SER A 190 9.92 -14.75 -1.05
CA SER A 190 10.52 -15.05 -2.37
C SER A 190 9.76 -16.13 -3.13
N LEU A 191 9.21 -17.14 -2.44
CA LEU A 191 8.38 -18.19 -3.02
C LEU A 191 7.03 -17.66 -3.52
N VAL A 192 6.38 -16.81 -2.73
CA VAL A 192 5.11 -16.16 -3.12
C VAL A 192 5.29 -15.31 -4.39
N MET A 193 6.42 -14.61 -4.51
CA MET A 193 6.71 -13.78 -5.69
C MET A 193 7.27 -14.56 -6.88
N ASN A 194 7.66 -15.83 -6.69
CA ASN A 194 8.14 -16.73 -7.73
C ASN A 194 7.42 -18.09 -7.67
N PRO A 195 6.09 -18.12 -7.95
CA PRO A 195 5.35 -19.37 -7.95
C PRO A 195 5.88 -20.32 -9.06
N PRO A 196 5.57 -21.64 -8.98
CA PRO A 196 5.94 -22.60 -10.01
C PRO A 196 5.55 -22.13 -11.41
N LYS A 197 6.46 -22.33 -12.39
CA LYS A 197 6.25 -21.90 -13.78
C LYS A 197 5.51 -22.98 -14.58
N VAL A 198 4.94 -22.59 -15.73
CA VAL A 198 4.22 -23.50 -16.66
C VAL A 198 5.06 -24.69 -17.12
N SER A 199 6.38 -24.56 -17.14
CA SER A 199 7.31 -25.65 -17.45
C SER A 199 7.49 -26.69 -16.33
N ASP A 200 6.89 -26.49 -15.15
CA ASP A 200 7.06 -27.34 -13.99
C ASP A 200 5.89 -28.34 -13.83
N MET A 201 6.22 -29.62 -13.65
CA MET A 201 5.24 -30.70 -13.39
C MET A 201 4.40 -30.47 -12.13
N THR A 202 4.85 -29.58 -11.24
CA THR A 202 4.14 -29.23 -9.99
C THR A 202 3.09 -28.12 -10.17
N LEU A 203 3.08 -27.39 -11.30
CA LEU A 203 2.13 -26.29 -11.51
C LEU A 203 0.68 -26.75 -11.43
N LEU A 204 0.34 -27.89 -12.06
CA LEU A 204 -1.04 -28.41 -12.06
C LEU A 204 -1.53 -28.70 -10.64
N LYS A 205 -0.65 -29.24 -9.76
CA LYS A 205 -0.99 -29.48 -8.35
C LYS A 205 -1.16 -28.17 -7.59
N PHE A 206 -0.30 -27.19 -7.83
CA PHE A 206 -0.39 -25.86 -7.22
C PHE A 206 -1.69 -25.14 -7.61
N LEU A 207 -2.04 -25.11 -8.90
CA LEU A 207 -3.28 -24.48 -9.38
C LEU A 207 -4.52 -25.17 -8.81
N HIS A 208 -4.55 -26.51 -8.78
CA HIS A 208 -5.64 -27.27 -8.20
C HIS A 208 -5.85 -26.98 -6.71
N LEU A 209 -4.77 -26.85 -5.94
CA LEU A 209 -4.84 -26.46 -4.53
C LEU A 209 -5.36 -25.02 -4.38
N ASN A 210 -4.95 -24.10 -5.26
CA ASN A 210 -5.37 -22.70 -5.22
C ASN A 210 -6.84 -22.48 -5.59
N GLU A 211 -7.37 -23.19 -6.58
CA GLU A 211 -8.78 -23.11 -6.94
C GLU A 211 -9.68 -23.58 -5.81
N ASN A 212 -9.27 -24.64 -5.09
CA ASN A 212 -10.00 -25.13 -3.94
C ASN A 212 -9.94 -24.16 -2.75
N THR A 213 -8.83 -23.46 -2.51
CA THR A 213 -8.71 -22.51 -1.38
C THR A 213 -9.43 -21.18 -1.59
N LYS A 214 -9.76 -20.79 -2.84
CA LYS A 214 -10.58 -19.60 -3.12
C LYS A 214 -11.96 -19.61 -2.45
N PHE A 215 -12.50 -20.78 -2.11
CA PHE A 215 -13.84 -20.94 -1.55
C PHE A 215 -13.90 -21.15 -0.03
N PHE A 216 -12.76 -21.37 0.64
CA PHE A 216 -12.73 -21.80 2.06
C PHE A 216 -12.30 -20.73 3.07
N ARG A 217 -12.19 -19.44 2.69
CA ARG A 217 -11.86 -18.35 3.63
C ARG A 217 -12.60 -17.06 3.33
#